data_AF-A0A967H386-F1
#
_entry.id   AF-A0A967H386-F1
#
_cell.length_a   1.000
_cell.length_b   1.000
_cell.length_c   1.000
_cell.angle_alpha   90.00
_cell.angle_beta   90.00
_cell.angle_gamma   90.00
#
_symmetry.space_group_name_H-M   'P 1'
#
loop_
_entity.id
_entity.type
_entity.pdbx_description
1 polymer ?
#
loop_
_entity_poly.entity_id
_entity_poly.type
_entity_poly.pdbx_seq_one_letter_code
_entity_poly.pdbx_strand_id
1 'polypeptide(L)'
;KEARVLTLIKEELRTVKEKYGTPRKCEILPDEGEIAIEDLIANEGVICTLSHRGYVKRTLASEYRVQGRGGKGVRGMETRGVNEEENDFVEHLFSAQAHDYLMFFTNTGRVYVERVYELPEGSRASKGRSIKNVLNLQPDESIAAMLRLERRLDEEGDDVTFSEDAGFVLFATRNGKVKKTGLYDFRNFRKDGIIAIKLDEGNELIDVRLTTGSNEIVLVTRNGLSLRFKEEQARPMGRAAAGVAGINPVGDDVVVGLALVSDDSTLL
;
A
#
# COMPACT_ATOMS: atom_id res chain seq x y z
N LYS A 1 34.18 -49.86 21.56
CA LYS A 1 33.89 -49.91 23.02
C LYS A 1 32.85 -48.86 23.41
N GLU A 2 33.02 -47.62 22.99
CA GLU A 2 32.12 -46.48 23.28
C GLU A 2 30.66 -46.66 22.81
N ALA A 3 30.46 -47.19 21.60
CA ALA A 3 29.11 -47.45 21.08
C ALA A 3 28.28 -48.42 21.94
N ARG A 4 28.92 -49.43 22.57
CA ARG A 4 28.24 -50.36 23.49
C ARG A 4 27.82 -49.69 24.79
N VAL A 5 28.64 -48.76 25.29
CA VAL A 5 28.35 -47.99 26.52
C VAL A 5 27.17 -47.06 26.28
N LEU A 6 27.10 -46.39 25.13
CA LEU A 6 25.95 -45.55 24.77
C LEU A 6 24.66 -46.34 24.60
N THR A 7 24.72 -47.57 24.08
CA THR A 7 23.54 -48.45 24.02
C THR A 7 23.05 -48.81 25.41
N LEU A 8 23.97 -49.19 26.31
CA LEU A 8 23.63 -49.51 27.70
C LEU A 8 23.00 -48.32 28.42
N ILE A 9 23.57 -47.12 28.27
CA ILE A 9 23.04 -45.89 28.87
C ILE A 9 21.62 -45.60 28.36
N LYS A 10 21.35 -45.80 27.06
CA LYS A 10 19.99 -45.61 26.51
C LYS A 10 18.99 -46.61 27.08
N GLU A 11 19.39 -47.86 27.27
CA GLU A 11 18.55 -48.91 27.85
C GLU A 11 18.24 -48.63 29.33
N GLU A 12 19.24 -48.19 30.11
CA GLU A 12 19.06 -47.78 31.49
C GLU A 12 18.14 -46.56 31.60
N LEU A 13 18.34 -45.53 30.78
CA LEU A 13 17.50 -44.33 30.78
C LEU A 13 16.05 -44.64 30.39
N ARG A 14 15.82 -45.58 29.46
CA ARG A 14 14.47 -46.05 29.10
C ARG A 14 13.82 -46.80 30.26
N THR A 15 14.57 -47.67 30.93
CA THR A 15 14.10 -48.40 32.12
C THR A 15 13.68 -47.44 33.24
N VAL A 16 14.46 -46.38 33.48
CA VAL A 16 14.13 -45.32 34.45
C VAL A 16 12.88 -44.54 34.02
N LYS A 17 12.77 -44.19 32.73
CA LYS A 17 11.60 -43.50 32.18
C LYS A 17 10.32 -44.31 32.34
N GLU A 18 10.36 -45.62 32.13
CA GLU A 18 9.20 -46.51 32.26
C GLU A 18 8.79 -46.69 33.74
N LYS A 19 9.77 -46.80 34.64
CA LYS A 19 9.49 -47.04 36.06
C LYS A 19 8.99 -45.79 36.81
N TYR A 20 9.47 -44.60 36.43
CA TYR A 20 9.20 -43.35 37.15
C TYR A 20 8.50 -42.29 36.30
N GLY A 21 8.08 -42.63 35.07
CA GLY A 21 7.38 -41.72 34.19
C GLY A 21 6.01 -41.35 34.76
N THR A 22 5.78 -40.06 34.97
CA THR A 22 4.45 -39.51 35.28
C THR A 22 3.98 -38.63 34.12
N PRO A 23 2.68 -38.64 33.80
CA PRO A 23 2.15 -37.75 32.75
C PRO A 23 2.35 -36.29 33.17
N ARG A 24 2.53 -35.42 32.18
CA ARG A 24 2.65 -33.98 32.42
C ARG A 24 1.35 -33.50 33.09
N LYS A 25 1.48 -32.85 34.24
CA LYS A 25 0.33 -32.35 35.01
C LYS A 25 -0.21 -31.02 34.49
N CYS A 26 0.64 -30.23 33.82
CA CYS A 26 0.27 -28.92 33.29
C CYS A 26 0.03 -29.00 31.78
N GLU A 27 -1.08 -28.45 31.31
CA GLU A 27 -1.35 -28.25 29.90
C GLU A 27 -0.41 -27.17 29.34
N ILE A 28 0.07 -27.37 28.12
CA ILE A 28 0.76 -26.32 27.38
C ILE A 28 -0.33 -25.58 26.63
N LEU A 29 -0.81 -24.49 27.22
CA LEU A 29 -1.66 -23.57 26.50
C LEU A 29 -0.78 -22.80 25.51
N PRO A 30 -1.22 -22.61 24.25
CA PRO A 30 -0.60 -21.62 23.39
C PRO A 30 -0.68 -20.27 24.11
N ASP A 31 0.42 -19.53 24.10
CA ASP A 31 0.47 -18.19 24.67
C ASP A 31 -0.66 -17.35 24.03
N GLU A 32 -1.50 -16.70 24.84
CA GLU A 32 -2.52 -15.77 24.36
C GLU A 32 -1.83 -14.46 23.92
N GLY A 33 -0.95 -14.55 22.93
CA GLY A 33 -0.32 -13.46 22.21
C GLY A 33 0.49 -12.45 23.03
N GLU A 34 1.72 -12.17 22.59
CA GLU A 34 2.28 -10.85 22.83
C GLU A 34 1.30 -9.81 22.26
N ILE A 35 0.71 -8.96 23.10
CA ILE A 35 -0.15 -7.85 22.66
C ILE A 35 0.60 -7.11 21.55
N ALA A 36 0.10 -7.17 20.32
CA ALA A 36 0.71 -6.45 19.24
C ALA A 36 0.53 -4.96 19.53
N ILE A 37 1.55 -4.14 19.24
CA ILE A 37 1.45 -2.68 19.38
C ILE A 37 0.22 -2.15 18.60
N GLU A 38 -0.15 -2.83 17.50
CA GLU A 38 -1.34 -2.55 16.70
C GLU A 38 -2.64 -2.64 17.52
N ASP A 39 -2.74 -3.55 18.49
CA ASP A 39 -3.95 -3.74 19.32
C ASP A 39 -4.11 -2.66 20.40
N LEU A 40 -3.03 -1.92 20.69
CA LEU A 40 -3.04 -0.75 21.57
C LEU A 40 -3.51 0.53 20.86
N ILE A 41 -3.57 0.51 19.53
CA ILE A 41 -3.94 1.67 18.72
C ILE A 41 -5.44 1.58 18.45
N ALA A 42 -6.17 2.66 18.74
CA ALA A 42 -7.59 2.73 18.43
C ALA A 42 -7.81 2.91 16.93
N ASN A 43 -8.74 2.14 16.36
CA ASN A 43 -9.11 2.26 14.94
C ASN A 43 -10.06 3.44 14.71
N GLU A 44 -9.52 4.66 14.78
CA GLU A 44 -10.27 5.90 14.59
C GLU A 44 -10.20 6.41 13.14
N GLY A 45 -11.24 7.15 12.75
CA GLY A 45 -11.30 7.82 11.47
C GLY A 45 -10.34 9.01 11.42
N VAL A 46 -9.45 9.00 10.43
CA VAL A 46 -8.45 10.05 10.17
C VAL A 46 -8.56 10.58 8.76
N ILE A 47 -8.07 11.78 8.55
CA ILE A 47 -7.87 12.37 7.23
C ILE A 47 -6.38 12.41 6.97
N CYS A 48 -5.98 11.77 5.87
CA CYS A 48 -4.62 11.78 5.39
C CYS A 48 -4.49 12.84 4.30
N THR A 49 -3.44 13.65 4.39
CA THR A 49 -3.11 14.65 3.38
C THR A 49 -1.71 14.43 2.87
N LEU A 50 -1.55 14.45 1.55
CA LEU A 50 -0.27 14.49 0.86
C LEU A 50 -0.19 15.80 0.05
N SER A 51 0.84 16.60 0.29
CA SER A 51 1.10 17.81 -0.48
C SER A 51 1.95 17.52 -1.72
N HIS A 52 1.93 18.44 -2.69
CA HIS A 52 2.71 18.33 -3.92
C HIS A 52 4.22 18.23 -3.66
N ARG A 53 4.71 18.88 -2.60
CA ARG A 53 6.12 18.75 -2.17
C ARG A 53 6.42 17.44 -1.43
N GLY A 54 5.45 16.54 -1.34
CA GLY A 54 5.59 15.24 -0.69
C GLY A 54 5.55 15.31 0.83
N TYR A 55 4.86 16.30 1.43
CA TYR A 55 4.63 16.26 2.87
C TYR A 55 3.37 15.45 3.17
N VAL A 56 3.50 14.46 4.05
CA VAL A 56 2.41 13.60 4.50
C VAL A 56 2.10 13.85 5.98
N LYS A 57 0.82 13.79 6.32
CA LYS A 57 0.35 13.75 7.71
C LYS A 57 -1.02 13.08 7.80
N ARG A 58 -1.32 12.59 9.01
CA ARG A 58 -2.67 12.22 9.42
C ARG A 58 -3.20 13.23 10.43
N THR A 59 -4.48 13.55 10.32
CA THR A 59 -5.21 14.40 11.27
C THR A 59 -6.49 13.68 11.66
N LEU A 60 -6.91 13.74 12.92
CA LEU A 60 -8.17 13.12 13.34
C LEU A 60 -9.34 13.73 12.56
N ALA A 61 -10.29 12.90 12.11
CA ALA A 61 -11.45 13.38 11.37
C ALA A 61 -12.32 14.34 12.20
N SER A 62 -12.29 14.20 13.53
CA SER A 62 -12.96 15.09 14.48
C SER A 62 -12.46 16.54 14.39
N GLU A 63 -11.17 16.77 14.14
CA GLU A 63 -10.58 18.11 13.99
C GLU A 63 -10.95 18.80 12.68
N TYR A 64 -11.32 18.02 11.66
CA TYR A 64 -11.78 18.53 10.37
C TYR A 64 -13.26 18.89 10.37
N ARG A 65 -14.02 18.51 11.40
CA ARG A 65 -15.46 18.78 11.48
C ARG A 65 -15.71 20.29 11.48
N VAL A 66 -16.36 20.75 10.42
CA VAL A 66 -16.68 22.15 10.17
C VAL A 66 -17.64 22.68 11.24
N GLN A 67 -17.21 23.72 11.96
CA GLN A 67 -18.12 24.65 12.63
C GLN A 67 -18.93 25.38 11.54
N GLY A 68 -20.27 25.38 11.67
CA GLY A 68 -21.26 25.60 10.60
C GLY A 68 -21.01 26.69 9.54
N ARG A 69 -21.61 26.44 8.35
CA ARG A 69 -21.91 27.34 7.22
C ARG A 69 -20.83 28.34 6.78
N GLY A 70 -20.25 28.09 5.61
CA GLY A 70 -20.07 29.10 4.55
C GLY A 70 -19.17 30.32 4.83
N GLY A 71 -18.38 30.34 5.90
CA GLY A 71 -17.36 31.35 6.09
C GLY A 71 -16.13 31.04 5.23
N LYS A 72 -15.79 31.91 4.27
CA LYS A 72 -14.52 31.90 3.49
C LYS A 72 -13.23 32.01 4.36
N GLY A 73 -13.33 31.80 5.68
CA GLY A 73 -12.29 32.11 6.67
C GLY A 73 -11.65 30.92 7.36
N VAL A 74 -11.99 29.66 7.03
CA VAL A 74 -11.35 28.50 7.68
C VAL A 74 -10.23 27.95 6.78
N ARG A 75 -9.05 28.58 6.87
CA ARG A 75 -7.83 28.14 6.19
C ARG A 75 -7.51 26.70 6.60
N GLY A 76 -7.38 25.81 5.62
CA GLY A 76 -7.04 24.40 5.86
C GLY A 76 -5.59 24.25 6.27
N MET A 77 -4.69 24.49 5.33
CA MET A 77 -3.25 24.53 5.55
C MET A 77 -2.82 25.99 5.59
N GLU A 78 -1.92 26.39 6.49
CA GLU A 78 -1.20 27.64 6.31
C GLU A 78 -0.23 27.45 5.14
N THR A 79 -0.68 27.73 3.92
CA THR A 79 0.22 28.20 2.89
C THR A 79 0.73 29.56 3.38
N ARG A 80 2.01 29.64 3.75
CA ARG A 80 2.61 30.93 4.09
C ARG A 80 2.42 31.88 2.91
N GLY A 81 1.98 33.08 3.23
CA GLY A 81 1.46 34.04 2.28
C GLY A 81 2.50 34.68 1.36
N VAL A 82 1.98 35.41 0.37
CA VAL A 82 2.53 36.65 -0.22
C VAL A 82 3.93 36.56 -0.86
N ASN A 83 4.51 35.37 -0.99
CA ASN A 83 5.64 35.11 -1.90
C ASN A 83 5.18 34.04 -2.90
N GLU A 84 5.02 34.44 -4.15
CA GLU A 84 4.50 33.60 -5.25
C GLU A 84 5.38 32.38 -5.59
N GLU A 85 6.50 32.17 -4.87
CA GLU A 85 7.50 31.12 -5.12
C GLU A 85 7.37 29.86 -4.23
N GLU A 86 6.48 29.84 -3.20
CA GLU A 86 6.35 28.70 -2.25
C GLU A 86 4.92 28.15 -2.07
N ASN A 87 4.11 28.08 -3.13
CA ASN A 87 2.77 27.50 -3.04
C ASN A 87 2.80 25.95 -2.99
N ASP A 88 2.92 25.38 -1.78
CA ASP A 88 2.67 23.95 -1.56
C ASP A 88 1.16 23.71 -1.37
N PHE A 89 0.54 22.96 -2.28
CA PHE A 89 -0.88 22.63 -2.23
C PHE A 89 -1.09 21.15 -1.91
N VAL A 90 -2.28 20.82 -1.40
CA VAL A 90 -2.67 19.43 -1.11
C VAL A 90 -3.04 18.74 -2.41
N GLU A 91 -2.28 17.71 -2.78
CA GLU A 91 -2.50 16.91 -4.00
C GLU A 91 -3.49 15.78 -3.73
N HIS A 92 -3.35 15.11 -2.58
CA HIS A 92 -4.28 14.06 -2.15
C HIS A 92 -4.84 14.36 -0.77
N LEU A 93 -6.16 14.29 -0.65
CA LEU A 93 -6.90 14.34 0.60
C LEU A 93 -7.92 13.21 0.59
N PHE A 94 -7.82 12.31 1.57
CA PHE A 94 -8.78 11.21 1.70
C PHE A 94 -9.03 10.88 3.17
N SER A 95 -10.23 10.40 3.44
CA SER A 95 -10.57 9.79 4.73
C SER A 95 -10.01 8.38 4.76
N ALA A 96 -9.51 7.94 5.91
CA ALA A 96 -9.03 6.58 6.16
C ALA A 96 -9.29 6.16 7.61
N GLN A 97 -9.25 4.86 7.86
CA GLN A 97 -9.17 4.34 9.23
C GLN A 97 -7.71 4.18 9.63
N ALA A 98 -7.41 4.31 10.91
CA ALA A 98 -6.04 4.23 11.41
C ALA A 98 -5.35 2.89 11.05
N HIS A 99 -6.09 1.79 10.95
CA HIS A 99 -5.54 0.46 10.65
C HIS A 99 -5.51 0.12 9.15
N ASP A 100 -5.96 1.02 8.28
CA ASP A 100 -5.86 0.84 6.84
C ASP A 100 -4.40 0.83 6.37
N TYR A 101 -4.20 0.31 5.16
CA TYR A 101 -2.91 0.28 4.49
C TYR A 101 -2.82 1.38 3.43
N LEU A 102 -1.64 1.98 3.31
CA LEU A 102 -1.28 2.89 2.23
C LEU A 102 -0.17 2.25 1.40
N MET A 103 -0.42 2.11 0.10
CA MET A 103 0.55 1.61 -0.87
C MET A 103 1.08 2.79 -1.69
N PHE A 104 2.37 3.06 -1.57
CA PHE A 104 3.07 4.10 -2.32
C PHE A 104 3.88 3.47 -3.43
N PHE A 105 3.54 3.81 -4.67
CA PHE A 105 4.23 3.34 -5.86
C PHE A 105 5.19 4.40 -6.36
N THR A 106 6.41 4.00 -6.66
CA THR A 106 7.48 4.88 -7.10
C THR A 106 7.62 4.91 -8.63
N ASN A 107 8.23 5.97 -9.16
CA ASN A 107 8.60 6.11 -10.56
C ASN A 107 9.50 4.96 -11.06
N THR A 108 10.31 4.36 -10.17
CA THR A 108 11.20 3.21 -10.45
C THR A 108 10.49 1.86 -10.45
N GLY A 109 9.20 1.81 -10.10
CA GLY A 109 8.41 0.59 -10.10
C GLY A 109 8.50 -0.24 -8.81
N ARG A 110 8.91 0.37 -7.70
CA ARG A 110 8.79 -0.23 -6.35
C ARG A 110 7.49 0.19 -5.67
N VAL A 111 7.05 -0.61 -4.72
CA VAL A 111 5.97 -0.27 -3.80
C VAL A 111 6.45 -0.32 -2.36
N TYR A 112 6.01 0.66 -1.59
CA TYR A 112 6.16 0.75 -0.14
C TYR A 112 4.77 0.65 0.47
N VAL A 113 4.61 -0.13 1.52
CA VAL A 113 3.33 -0.28 2.21
C VAL A 113 3.54 0.18 3.64
N GLU A 114 2.72 1.13 4.07
CA GLU A 114 2.72 1.64 5.43
C GLU A 114 1.31 1.62 6.00
N ARG A 115 1.22 1.46 7.32
CA ARG A 115 -0.05 1.60 8.04
C ARG A 115 -0.40 3.06 8.22
N VAL A 116 -1.69 3.39 8.18
CA VAL A 116 -2.13 4.77 8.35
C VAL A 116 -1.70 5.34 9.71
N TYR A 117 -1.76 4.58 10.80
CA TYR A 117 -1.34 5.04 12.12
C TYR A 117 0.16 5.35 12.24
N GLU A 118 1.01 4.77 11.38
CA GLU A 118 2.47 5.05 11.35
C GLU A 118 2.78 6.41 10.73
N LEU A 119 1.82 7.00 10.00
CA LEU A 119 1.96 8.35 9.51
C LEU A 119 2.06 9.36 10.67
N PRO A 120 2.85 10.44 10.50
CA PRO A 120 3.00 11.45 11.52
C PRO A 120 1.65 12.14 11.77
N GLU A 121 1.26 12.18 13.03
CA GLU A 121 0.09 12.94 13.46
C GLU A 121 0.43 14.43 13.49
N GLY A 122 -0.49 15.24 12.99
CA GLY A 122 -0.29 16.69 12.97
C GLY A 122 -1.60 17.46 12.87
N SER A 123 -1.57 18.65 13.45
CA SER A 123 -2.70 19.60 13.35
C SER A 123 -3.00 19.96 11.90
N ARG A 124 -4.22 20.45 11.66
CA ARG A 124 -4.67 20.90 10.34
C ARG A 124 -3.73 21.94 9.69
N ALA A 125 -3.15 22.85 10.48
CA ALA A 125 -2.26 23.89 10.00
C ALA A 125 -0.79 23.43 9.79
N SER A 126 -0.36 22.31 10.38
CA SER A 126 1.03 21.86 10.27
C SER A 126 1.34 21.33 8.86
N LYS A 127 2.61 21.42 8.44
CA LYS A 127 3.03 20.89 7.13
C LYS A 127 3.10 19.37 7.09
N GLY A 128 3.25 18.70 8.24
CA GLY A 128 3.53 17.27 8.30
C GLY A 128 5.01 16.94 8.14
N ARG A 129 5.33 15.68 7.81
CA ARG A 129 6.70 15.20 7.59
C ARG A 129 6.91 14.88 6.12
N SER A 130 8.12 15.08 5.61
CA SER A 130 8.46 14.64 4.26
C SER A 130 8.26 13.13 4.11
N ILE A 131 7.59 12.70 3.06
CA ILE A 131 7.34 11.30 2.73
C ILE A 131 8.63 10.52 2.52
N LYS A 132 9.70 11.18 2.05
CA LYS A 132 11.06 10.61 1.95
C LYS A 132 11.68 10.24 3.30
N ASN A 133 11.17 10.80 4.39
CA ASN A 133 11.62 10.49 5.75
C ASN A 133 10.70 9.48 6.45
N VAL A 134 9.50 9.26 5.92
CA VAL A 134 8.56 8.26 6.41
C VAL A 134 8.86 6.93 5.73
N LEU A 135 9.07 6.96 4.41
CA LEU A 135 9.43 5.81 3.60
C LEU A 135 10.94 5.77 3.37
N ASN A 136 11.56 4.59 3.43
CA ASN A 136 12.96 4.38 3.08
C ASN A 136 13.17 4.39 1.55
N LEU A 137 12.88 5.53 0.92
CA LEU A 137 13.05 5.72 -0.53
C LEU A 137 14.52 5.78 -0.92
N GLN A 138 14.84 5.29 -2.12
CA GLN A 138 16.17 5.50 -2.69
C GLN A 138 16.37 6.96 -3.16
N PRO A 139 17.62 7.44 -3.31
CA PRO A 139 17.90 8.86 -3.60
C PRO A 139 17.17 9.44 -4.84
N ASP A 140 16.91 8.59 -5.85
CA ASP A 140 16.29 8.98 -7.12
C ASP A 140 14.81 8.58 -7.23
N GLU A 141 14.21 8.09 -6.15
CA GLU A 141 12.82 7.67 -6.14
C GLU A 141 11.87 8.82 -5.78
N SER A 142 10.84 8.94 -6.62
CA SER A 142 9.68 9.79 -6.39
C SER A 142 8.42 8.95 -6.39
N ILE A 143 7.40 9.40 -5.67
CA ILE A 143 6.11 8.71 -5.65
C ILE A 143 5.35 9.09 -6.92
N ALA A 144 4.92 8.09 -7.66
CA ALA A 144 4.10 8.21 -8.85
C ALA A 144 2.61 8.09 -8.53
N ALA A 145 2.26 7.17 -7.62
CA ALA A 145 0.87 6.95 -7.22
C ALA A 145 0.78 6.49 -5.76
N MET A 146 -0.35 6.82 -5.12
CA MET A 146 -0.70 6.34 -3.80
C MET A 146 -2.07 5.66 -3.85
N LEU A 147 -2.19 4.48 -3.26
CA LEU A 147 -3.45 3.77 -3.10
C LEU A 147 -3.73 3.51 -1.62
N ARG A 148 -4.96 3.82 -1.19
CA ARG A 148 -5.49 3.37 0.09
C ARG A 148 -6.12 2.00 -0.09
N LEU A 149 -5.77 1.07 0.79
CA LEU A 149 -6.38 -0.25 0.88
C LEU A 149 -7.04 -0.39 2.26
N GLU A 150 -8.36 -0.54 2.24
CA GLU A 150 -9.17 -0.69 3.46
C GLU A 150 -8.90 -2.03 4.13
N ARG A 151 -8.69 -2.01 5.45
CA ARG A 151 -8.45 -3.24 6.22
C ARG A 151 -9.71 -4.09 6.25
N ARG A 152 -9.58 -5.37 5.89
CA ARG A 152 -10.66 -6.37 5.95
C ARG A 152 -10.30 -7.45 6.96
N LEU A 153 -11.26 -7.81 7.80
CA LEU A 153 -11.17 -8.88 8.78
C LEU A 153 -12.15 -9.99 8.41
N ASP A 154 -11.80 -11.24 8.67
CA ASP A 154 -12.73 -12.36 8.57
C ASP A 154 -13.56 -12.55 9.86
N GLU A 155 -14.39 -13.59 9.89
CA GLU A 155 -15.22 -13.94 11.06
C GLU A 155 -14.39 -14.37 12.28
N GLU A 156 -13.14 -14.80 12.07
CA GLU A 156 -12.21 -15.24 13.11
C GLU A 156 -11.33 -14.08 13.64
N GLY A 157 -11.36 -12.93 12.96
CA GLY A 157 -10.62 -11.71 13.32
C GLY A 157 -9.27 -11.57 12.63
N ASP A 158 -8.94 -12.45 11.68
CA ASP A 158 -7.69 -12.43 10.94
C ASP A 158 -7.72 -11.38 9.81
N ASP A 159 -6.57 -10.76 9.54
CA ASP A 159 -6.42 -9.76 8.49
C ASP A 159 -6.37 -10.41 7.09
N VAL A 160 -7.50 -10.34 6.39
CA VAL A 160 -7.68 -10.86 5.02
C VAL A 160 -7.55 -9.79 3.95
N THR A 161 -6.99 -8.63 4.28
CA THR A 161 -6.88 -7.49 3.35
C THR A 161 -6.13 -7.82 2.07
N PHE A 162 -5.13 -8.71 2.14
CA PHE A 162 -4.35 -9.18 1.00
C PHE A 162 -4.70 -10.61 0.60
N SER A 163 -5.96 -11.02 0.75
CA SER A 163 -6.44 -12.32 0.28
C SER A 163 -6.35 -12.48 -1.24
N GLU A 164 -6.47 -13.71 -1.75
CA GLU A 164 -6.42 -13.98 -3.20
C GLU A 164 -7.55 -13.32 -3.98
N ASP A 165 -8.68 -13.05 -3.33
CA ASP A 165 -9.87 -12.38 -3.86
C ASP A 165 -9.89 -10.87 -3.58
N ALA A 166 -8.85 -10.29 -2.96
CA ALA A 166 -8.74 -8.87 -2.66
C ALA A 166 -8.71 -7.95 -3.90
N GLY A 167 -8.58 -8.53 -5.10
CA GLY A 167 -8.55 -7.83 -6.37
C GLY A 167 -7.14 -7.67 -6.92
N PHE A 168 -6.96 -6.65 -7.75
CA PHE A 168 -5.72 -6.43 -8.51
C PHE A 168 -5.24 -4.99 -8.42
N VAL A 169 -3.93 -4.84 -8.59
CA VAL A 169 -3.26 -3.57 -8.86
C VAL A 169 -2.94 -3.52 -10.35
N LEU A 170 -3.50 -2.52 -11.03
CA LEU A 170 -3.24 -2.23 -12.42
C LEU A 170 -2.26 -1.06 -12.54
N PHE A 171 -1.19 -1.27 -13.29
CA PHE A 171 -0.12 -0.32 -13.53
C PHE A 171 -0.20 0.20 -14.96
N ALA A 172 0.07 1.50 -15.15
CA ALA A 172 0.33 2.09 -16.46
C ALA A 172 1.67 2.83 -16.47
N THR A 173 2.44 2.57 -17.52
CA THR A 173 3.75 3.18 -17.73
C THR A 173 3.71 4.22 -18.85
N ARG A 174 4.70 5.11 -18.86
CA ARG A 174 4.83 6.22 -19.81
C ARG A 174 4.84 5.76 -21.27
N ASN A 175 5.48 4.62 -21.55
CA ASN A 175 5.56 4.04 -22.89
C ASN A 175 4.30 3.26 -23.30
N GLY A 176 3.25 3.25 -22.47
CA GLY A 176 1.98 2.60 -22.79
C GLY A 176 1.88 1.11 -22.47
N LYS A 177 2.87 0.55 -21.76
CA LYS A 177 2.70 -0.78 -21.15
C LYS A 177 1.76 -0.72 -19.96
N VAL A 178 0.92 -1.75 -19.87
CA VAL A 178 0.05 -2.00 -18.72
C VAL A 178 0.40 -3.33 -18.07
N LYS A 179 0.19 -3.42 -16.76
CA LYS A 179 0.38 -4.66 -16.02
C LYS A 179 -0.68 -4.81 -14.97
N LYS A 180 -1.19 -6.03 -14.81
CA LYS A 180 -2.08 -6.41 -13.71
C LYS A 180 -1.35 -7.36 -12.77
N THR A 181 -1.36 -7.09 -11.47
CA THR A 181 -0.80 -7.97 -10.43
C THR A 181 -1.81 -8.12 -9.31
N GLY A 182 -1.97 -9.32 -8.76
CA GLY A 182 -2.92 -9.56 -7.67
C GLY A 182 -2.49 -8.85 -6.38
N LEU A 183 -3.45 -8.40 -5.56
CA LEU A 183 -3.14 -7.79 -4.26
C LEU A 183 -2.39 -8.75 -3.34
N TYR A 184 -2.73 -10.04 -3.39
CA TYR A 184 -2.09 -11.12 -2.66
C TYR A 184 -0.56 -11.19 -2.81
N ASP A 185 -0.03 -10.77 -3.97
CA ASP A 185 1.42 -10.76 -4.21
C ASP A 185 2.15 -9.70 -3.37
N PHE A 186 1.43 -8.73 -2.80
CA PHE A 186 1.94 -7.65 -1.95
C PHE A 186 1.80 -7.91 -0.45
N ARG A 187 1.23 -9.04 -0.02
CA ARG A 187 1.02 -9.37 1.40
C ARG A 187 2.31 -9.32 2.25
N ASN A 188 3.42 -9.74 1.65
CA ASN A 188 4.74 -9.80 2.30
C ASN A 188 5.57 -8.56 1.97
N PHE A 189 5.07 -7.39 2.38
CA PHE A 189 5.78 -6.12 2.21
C PHE A 189 6.91 -5.96 3.25
N ARG A 190 7.85 -5.07 2.97
CA ARG A 190 9.03 -4.77 3.81
C ARG A 190 9.23 -3.26 3.87
N LYS A 191 9.87 -2.77 4.93
CA LYS A 191 10.17 -1.32 5.11
C LYS A 191 11.02 -0.73 3.98
N ASP A 192 11.91 -1.53 3.39
CA ASP A 192 12.74 -1.11 2.24
C ASP A 192 11.98 -1.11 0.91
N GLY A 193 10.69 -1.42 0.93
CA GLY A 193 9.86 -1.59 -0.26
C GLY A 193 10.18 -2.86 -1.03
N ILE A 194 9.27 -3.23 -1.91
CA ILE A 194 9.38 -4.41 -2.77
C ILE A 194 9.19 -4.02 -4.24
N ILE A 195 9.73 -4.81 -5.16
CA ILE A 195 9.48 -4.60 -6.59
C ILE A 195 7.98 -4.76 -6.84
N ALA A 196 7.38 -3.79 -7.52
CA ALA A 196 5.98 -3.79 -7.92
C ALA A 196 5.83 -4.05 -9.41
N ILE A 197 6.70 -3.50 -10.26
CA ILE A 197 6.77 -3.69 -11.72
C ILE A 197 8.23 -3.57 -12.18
N LYS A 198 8.63 -4.36 -13.17
CA LYS A 198 9.91 -4.15 -13.84
C LYS A 198 9.75 -3.12 -14.95
N LEU A 199 10.45 -2.00 -14.86
CA LEU A 199 10.46 -0.97 -15.90
C LEU A 199 11.65 -1.17 -16.84
N ASP A 200 11.46 -0.84 -18.11
CA ASP A 200 12.54 -0.75 -19.09
C ASP A 200 13.28 0.59 -18.92
N GLU A 201 14.49 0.67 -19.47
CA GLU A 201 15.30 1.89 -19.40
C GLU A 201 14.58 3.09 -20.04
N GLY A 202 14.51 4.21 -19.32
CA GLY A 202 13.80 5.42 -19.74
C GLY A 202 12.26 5.34 -19.64
N ASN A 203 11.70 4.23 -19.14
CA ASN A 203 10.28 4.12 -18.86
C ASN A 203 10.01 4.41 -17.37
N GLU A 204 8.86 5.01 -17.11
CA GLU A 204 8.44 5.43 -15.77
C GLU A 204 7.01 4.96 -15.50
N LEU A 205 6.72 4.69 -14.23
CA LEU A 205 5.36 4.46 -13.79
C LEU A 205 4.61 5.79 -13.75
N ILE A 206 3.43 5.86 -14.37
CA ILE A 206 2.62 7.08 -14.46
C ILE A 206 1.45 7.03 -13.50
N ASP A 207 0.67 5.95 -13.51
CA ASP A 207 -0.48 5.81 -12.62
C ASP A 207 -0.70 4.34 -12.27
N VAL A 208 -1.39 4.14 -11.15
CA VAL A 208 -1.73 2.84 -10.58
C VAL A 208 -3.16 2.90 -10.05
N ARG A 209 -3.97 1.87 -10.34
CA ARG A 209 -5.35 1.77 -9.81
C ARG A 209 -5.62 0.39 -9.23
N LEU A 210 -6.48 0.39 -8.21
CA LEU A 210 -7.09 -0.83 -7.70
C LEU A 210 -8.24 -1.24 -8.60
N THR A 211 -8.31 -2.51 -8.94
CA THR A 211 -9.31 -3.08 -9.82
C THR A 211 -9.85 -4.39 -9.28
N THR A 212 -11.07 -4.73 -9.65
CA THR A 212 -11.78 -5.95 -9.19
C THR A 212 -11.62 -7.12 -10.16
N GLY A 213 -10.99 -6.92 -11.33
CA GLY A 213 -10.84 -7.94 -12.36
C GLY A 213 -11.81 -7.80 -13.54
N SER A 214 -12.92 -7.08 -13.32
CA SER A 214 -14.00 -6.86 -14.30
C SER A 214 -14.10 -5.40 -14.75
N ASN A 215 -13.15 -4.54 -14.37
CA ASN A 215 -13.20 -3.14 -14.72
C ASN A 215 -12.87 -2.89 -16.19
N GLU A 216 -13.35 -1.76 -16.70
CA GLU A 216 -12.88 -1.20 -17.97
C GLU A 216 -11.90 -0.07 -17.70
N ILE A 217 -10.85 -0.02 -18.53
CA ILE A 217 -9.70 0.85 -18.36
C ILE A 217 -9.61 1.74 -19.58
N VAL A 218 -9.35 3.03 -19.35
CA VAL A 218 -9.02 4.00 -20.38
C VAL A 218 -7.61 4.51 -20.15
N LEU A 219 -6.76 4.38 -21.16
CA LEU A 219 -5.46 5.04 -21.24
C LEU A 219 -5.58 6.27 -22.12
N VAL A 220 -4.93 7.36 -21.72
CA VAL A 220 -4.91 8.62 -22.48
C VAL A 220 -3.46 9.07 -22.70
N THR A 221 -3.13 9.43 -23.93
CA THR A 221 -1.83 9.98 -24.29
C THR A 221 -1.84 11.50 -24.31
N ARG A 222 -0.66 12.11 -24.27
CA ARG A 222 -0.46 13.56 -24.31
C ARG A 222 -1.07 14.20 -25.54
N ASN A 223 -1.00 13.51 -26.69
CA ASN A 223 -1.56 14.01 -27.95
C ASN A 223 -3.07 13.70 -28.11
N GLY A 224 -3.74 13.21 -27.07
CA GLY A 224 -5.18 12.99 -27.05
C GLY A 224 -5.64 11.66 -27.67
N LEU A 225 -4.72 10.72 -27.92
CA LEU A 225 -5.12 9.36 -28.27
C LEU A 225 -5.60 8.64 -27.01
N SER A 226 -6.71 7.92 -27.12
CA SER A 226 -7.24 7.13 -26.00
C SER A 226 -7.52 5.70 -26.43
N LEU A 227 -7.24 4.75 -25.53
CA LEU A 227 -7.60 3.35 -25.71
C LEU A 227 -8.45 2.89 -24.53
N ARG A 228 -9.62 2.33 -24.82
CA ARG A 228 -10.51 1.69 -23.84
C ARG A 228 -10.47 0.18 -24.02
N PHE A 229 -10.25 -0.58 -22.94
CA PHE A 229 -10.26 -2.03 -22.98
C PHE A 229 -10.74 -2.63 -21.65
N LYS A 230 -11.19 -3.89 -21.70
CA LYS A 230 -11.58 -4.65 -20.50
C LYS A 230 -10.34 -5.21 -19.82
N GLU A 231 -10.28 -5.09 -18.50
CA GLU A 231 -9.17 -5.58 -17.69
C GLU A 231 -8.88 -7.08 -17.87
N GLU A 232 -9.89 -7.88 -18.22
CA GLU A 232 -9.75 -9.32 -18.54
C GLU A 232 -8.76 -9.60 -19.68
N GLN A 233 -8.61 -8.65 -20.61
CA GLN A 233 -7.66 -8.77 -21.72
C GLN A 233 -6.21 -8.70 -21.25
N ALA A 234 -5.95 -8.05 -20.11
CA ALA A 234 -4.64 -8.03 -19.47
C ALA A 234 -4.57 -9.18 -18.44
N ARG A 235 -3.84 -10.24 -18.75
CA ARG A 235 -3.66 -11.36 -17.79
C ARG A 235 -2.95 -10.88 -16.50
N PRO A 236 -3.29 -11.44 -15.33
CA PRO A 236 -2.52 -11.19 -14.11
C PRO A 236 -1.10 -11.75 -14.25
N MET A 237 -0.14 -11.01 -13.74
CA MET A 237 1.28 -11.34 -13.77
C MET A 237 1.92 -11.02 -12.42
N GLY A 238 2.97 -11.76 -12.08
CA GLY A 238 3.74 -11.52 -10.86
C GLY A 238 4.43 -10.15 -10.85
N ARG A 239 4.89 -9.75 -9.67
CA ARG A 239 5.51 -8.44 -9.41
C ARG A 239 6.69 -8.11 -10.32
N ALA A 240 7.60 -9.06 -10.56
CA ALA A 240 8.81 -8.84 -11.36
C ALA A 240 8.58 -8.78 -12.90
N ALA A 241 7.34 -8.94 -13.37
CA ALA A 241 7.02 -8.84 -14.79
C ALA A 241 6.97 -7.37 -15.25
N ALA A 242 7.26 -7.15 -16.54
CA ALA A 242 7.22 -5.83 -17.18
C ALA A 242 5.83 -5.44 -17.73
N GLY A 243 4.89 -6.38 -17.79
CA GLY A 243 3.56 -6.16 -18.35
C GLY A 243 3.46 -6.43 -19.85
N VAL A 244 2.33 -6.03 -20.43
CA VAL A 244 1.97 -6.15 -21.85
C VAL A 244 1.71 -4.77 -22.45
N ALA A 245 1.72 -4.66 -23.77
CA ALA A 245 1.33 -3.42 -24.43
C ALA A 245 -0.16 -3.14 -24.16
N GLY A 246 -0.46 -1.95 -23.64
CA GLY A 246 -1.81 -1.41 -23.58
C GLY A 246 -2.06 -0.57 -24.82
N ILE A 247 -1.46 0.63 -24.83
CA ILE A 247 -1.46 1.55 -25.97
C ILE A 247 -0.03 1.68 -26.52
N ASN A 248 0.11 1.90 -27.83
CA ASN A 248 1.41 2.19 -28.46
C ASN A 248 1.43 3.66 -28.88
N PRO A 249 2.03 4.56 -28.07
CA PRO A 249 2.19 5.96 -28.46
C PRO A 249 3.04 6.09 -29.74
N VAL A 250 2.73 7.08 -30.57
CA VAL A 250 3.42 7.30 -31.86
C VAL A 250 4.37 8.49 -31.74
N GLY A 251 5.60 8.33 -32.22
CA GLY A 251 6.59 9.41 -32.23
C GLY A 251 7.05 9.77 -30.82
N ASP A 252 6.84 11.02 -30.41
CA ASP A 252 7.18 11.54 -29.08
C ASP A 252 5.99 11.50 -28.10
N ASP A 253 4.86 10.90 -28.49
CA ASP A 253 3.69 10.79 -27.64
C ASP A 253 3.96 9.87 -26.44
N VAL A 254 3.27 10.13 -25.33
CA VAL A 254 3.44 9.38 -24.07
C VAL A 254 2.10 9.25 -23.37
N VAL A 255 1.93 8.18 -22.60
CA VAL A 255 0.76 8.04 -21.72
C VAL A 255 0.87 9.05 -20.58
N VAL A 256 -0.20 9.80 -20.35
CA VAL A 256 -0.30 10.82 -19.30
C VAL A 256 -1.33 10.48 -18.24
N GLY A 257 -2.25 9.55 -18.53
CA GLY A 257 -3.30 9.19 -17.59
C GLY A 257 -3.86 7.80 -17.79
N LEU A 258 -4.33 7.24 -16.68
CA LEU A 258 -5.13 6.02 -16.62
C LEU A 258 -6.40 6.33 -15.84
N ALA A 259 -7.54 5.90 -16.35
CA ALA A 259 -8.82 6.03 -15.69
C ALA A 259 -9.57 4.71 -15.71
N LEU A 260 -10.32 4.44 -14.64
CA LEU A 260 -11.30 3.36 -14.62
C LEU A 260 -12.64 3.90 -15.10
N VAL A 261 -13.29 3.17 -15.98
CA VAL A 261 -14.61 3.54 -16.47
C VAL A 261 -15.65 3.18 -15.42
N SER A 262 -16.48 4.15 -15.08
CA SER A 262 -17.72 3.97 -14.33
C SER A 262 -18.85 4.51 -15.20
N ASP A 263 -19.95 3.74 -15.31
CA ASP A 263 -21.05 4.06 -16.21
C ASP A 263 -21.71 5.41 -15.89
N ASP A 264 -21.66 5.83 -14.63
CA ASP A 264 -22.25 7.09 -14.16
C ASP A 264 -21.27 8.29 -14.23
N SER A 265 -20.06 8.08 -14.75
CA SER A 265 -19.00 9.09 -14.74
C SER A 265 -18.68 9.62 -16.13
N THR A 266 -18.39 10.92 -16.22
CA THR A 266 -17.86 11.54 -17.44
C THR A 266 -16.35 11.69 -17.32
N LEU A 267 -15.62 11.36 -18.39
CA LEU A 267 -14.21 11.66 -18.51
C LEU A 267 -14.06 13.15 -18.88
N LEU A 268 -13.53 13.95 -17.95
CA LEU A 268 -13.32 15.39 -18.11
C LEU A 268 -11.89 15.70 -18.55
#